data_AF-A0A2E7NGP4-F1
#
_entry.id   AF-A0A2E7NGP4-F1
#
_cell.length_a   1.000
_cell.length_b   1.000
_cell.length_c   1.000
_cell.angle_alpha   90.00
_cell.angle_beta   90.00
_cell.angle_gamma   90.00
#
_symmetry.space_group_name_H-M   'P 1'
#
loop_
_entity.id
_entity.type
_entity.pdbx_description
1 polymer ?
#
loop_
_entity_poly.entity_id
_entity_poly.type
_entity_poly.pdbx_seq_one_letter_code
_entity_poly.pdbx_strand_id
1 'polypeptide(L)'
;MPHLRDLIIRGPISVTGLSDTPSRERIFACRPTGSTEEGVCARKIIARVGSEAYRRDLSKDEIDSLMPFYEDGMEKGGFEAGIRTAVEAILASPNFVFRLERQPDNVMPGETYRLGDPDLASRLSFFLWGTPPDDELQSIAAEGRLSAPGELERQAQRMLEDPRAEALGVRFAGQWFRLQDLYKVRPDPNFYPNFDENLADAMRRETELFFGTVEPVGFHPDTAASDLHQPLRSGAARLGHRQRWG
;
A
#
# COMPACT_ATOMS: atom_id res chain seq x y z
N MET A 1 -22.38 29.26 20.50
CA MET A 1 -22.27 29.21 19.02
C MET A 1 -23.10 28.03 18.55
N PRO A 2 -23.90 28.13 17.47
CA PRO A 2 -24.64 26.96 16.99
C PRO A 2 -23.67 25.94 16.39
N HIS A 3 -23.78 24.68 16.80
CA HIS A 3 -23.02 23.55 16.26
C HIS A 3 -24.00 22.64 15.51
N LEU A 4 -23.64 22.23 14.29
CA LEU A 4 -24.39 21.26 13.52
C LEU A 4 -24.41 19.93 14.30
N ARG A 5 -25.58 19.50 14.76
CA ARG A 5 -25.73 18.23 15.48
C ARG A 5 -25.80 17.03 14.53
N ASP A 6 -26.54 17.16 13.42
CA ASP A 6 -26.73 16.07 12.46
C ASP A 6 -26.79 16.59 11.01
N LEU A 7 -26.16 15.84 10.10
CA LEU A 7 -26.30 15.97 8.65
C LEU A 7 -26.57 14.59 8.06
N ILE A 8 -27.75 14.39 7.47
CA ILE A 8 -28.13 13.14 6.82
C ILE A 8 -28.18 13.37 5.32
N ILE A 9 -27.25 12.76 4.59
CA ILE A 9 -27.27 12.71 3.13
C ILE A 9 -27.99 11.42 2.73
N ARG A 10 -29.17 11.55 2.11
CA ARG A 10 -29.91 10.43 1.51
C ARG A 10 -29.92 10.56 -0.02
N GLY A 11 -29.37 9.58 -0.70
CA GLY A 11 -29.39 9.48 -2.15
C GLY A 11 -28.21 8.67 -2.70
N PRO A 12 -28.20 8.39 -4.01
CA PRO A 12 -29.26 8.71 -4.99
C PRO A 12 -30.39 7.66 -4.94
N ILE A 13 -31.64 8.12 -4.90
CA ILE A 13 -32.83 7.27 -4.73
C ILE A 13 -33.38 6.75 -6.08
N SER A 14 -32.93 7.37 -7.18
CA SER A 14 -33.26 7.00 -8.56
C SER A 14 -32.01 7.14 -9.43
N VAL A 15 -31.02 6.27 -9.22
CA VAL A 15 -29.83 6.22 -10.09
C VAL A 15 -30.27 5.90 -11.51
N THR A 16 -29.96 6.78 -12.46
CA THR A 16 -30.13 6.54 -13.89
C THR A 16 -28.76 6.62 -14.55
N GLY A 17 -28.45 5.64 -15.40
CA GLY A 17 -27.13 5.50 -16.00
C GLY A 17 -26.10 4.81 -15.10
N LEU A 18 -24.94 4.55 -15.70
CA LEU A 18 -23.80 3.93 -15.05
C LEU A 18 -22.84 5.03 -14.60
N SER A 19 -22.57 5.12 -13.30
CA SER A 19 -21.66 6.13 -12.76
C SER A 19 -20.24 5.89 -13.26
N ASP A 20 -19.63 6.88 -13.91
CA ASP A 20 -18.20 6.83 -14.23
C ASP A 20 -17.41 7.18 -12.97
N THR A 21 -16.68 6.19 -12.47
CA THR A 21 -15.85 6.31 -11.27
C THR A 21 -14.46 5.77 -11.57
N PRO A 22 -13.39 6.26 -10.91
CA PRO A 22 -12.05 5.73 -11.11
C PRO A 22 -11.95 4.22 -10.89
N SER A 23 -12.71 3.68 -9.94
CA SER A 23 -12.76 2.23 -9.70
C SER A 23 -13.38 1.48 -10.88
N ARG A 24 -14.42 2.04 -11.49
CA ARG A 24 -15.06 1.43 -12.67
C ARG A 24 -14.14 1.43 -13.88
N GLU A 25 -13.39 2.51 -14.10
CA GLU A 25 -12.38 2.57 -15.17
C GLU A 25 -11.26 1.53 -14.98
N ARG A 26 -10.87 1.25 -13.73
CA ARG A 26 -9.88 0.21 -13.42
C ARG A 26 -10.42 -1.20 -13.69
N ILE A 27 -11.67 -1.47 -13.30
CA ILE A 27 -12.29 -2.80 -13.48
C ILE A 27 -12.57 -3.07 -14.96
N PHE A 28 -13.25 -2.16 -15.66
CA PHE A 28 -13.73 -2.40 -17.02
C PHE A 28 -12.66 -2.09 -18.08
N ALA A 29 -11.68 -2.99 -18.20
CA ALA A 29 -10.58 -2.90 -19.18
C ALA A 29 -11.03 -2.98 -20.66
N CYS A 30 -12.25 -3.42 -20.91
CA CYS A 30 -12.92 -3.38 -22.20
C CYS A 30 -14.43 -3.24 -22.00
N ARG A 31 -15.13 -2.86 -23.07
CA ARG A 31 -16.59 -2.87 -23.13
C ARG A 31 -17.00 -3.56 -24.43
N PRO A 32 -17.79 -4.65 -24.37
CA PRO A 32 -18.23 -5.36 -25.58
C PRO A 32 -19.19 -4.47 -26.38
N THR A 33 -19.08 -4.52 -27.71
CA THR A 33 -19.97 -3.78 -28.63
C THR A 33 -21.12 -4.66 -29.15
N GLY A 34 -21.04 -5.97 -28.93
CA GLY A 34 -22.09 -6.93 -29.21
C GLY A 34 -21.96 -8.20 -28.36
N SER A 35 -23.02 -9.01 -28.35
CA SER A 35 -23.15 -10.20 -27.49
C SER A 35 -22.07 -11.26 -27.70
N THR A 36 -21.48 -11.33 -28.90
CA THR A 36 -20.42 -12.29 -29.22
C THR A 36 -19.07 -11.91 -28.59
N GLU A 37 -18.88 -10.65 -28.20
CA GLU A 37 -17.66 -10.15 -27.56
C GLU A 37 -17.72 -10.20 -26.03
N GLU A 38 -18.92 -10.34 -25.46
CA GLU A 38 -19.14 -10.28 -24.01
C GLU A 38 -18.30 -11.29 -23.24
N GLY A 39 -18.32 -12.57 -23.64
CA GLY A 39 -17.55 -13.60 -22.97
C GLY A 39 -16.03 -13.38 -23.04
N VAL A 40 -15.53 -12.87 -24.17
CA VAL A 40 -14.10 -12.57 -24.34
C VAL A 40 -13.69 -11.39 -23.46
N CYS A 41 -14.49 -10.33 -23.44
CA CYS A 41 -14.23 -9.17 -22.62
C CYS A 41 -14.34 -9.48 -21.12
N ALA A 42 -15.33 -10.29 -20.72
CA ALA A 42 -15.49 -10.74 -19.34
C ALA A 42 -14.27 -11.52 -18.85
N ARG A 43 -13.78 -12.48 -19.64
CA ARG A 43 -12.55 -13.23 -19.31
C ARG A 43 -11.35 -12.32 -19.13
N LYS A 44 -11.18 -11.30 -19.98
CA LYS A 44 -10.09 -10.33 -19.86
C LYS A 44 -10.19 -9.50 -18.58
N ILE A 45 -11.38 -9.02 -18.23
CA ILE A 45 -11.63 -8.27 -17.00
C ILE A 45 -11.37 -9.14 -15.77
N ILE A 46 -11.94 -10.35 -15.74
CA ILE A 46 -11.78 -11.31 -14.64
C ILE A 46 -10.32 -11.69 -14.46
N ALA A 47 -9.59 -11.96 -15.54
CA ALA A 47 -8.16 -12.25 -15.48
C ALA A 47 -7.37 -11.09 -14.87
N ARG A 48 -7.63 -9.85 -15.30
CA ARG A 48 -6.94 -8.66 -14.76
C ARG A 48 -7.27 -8.44 -13.29
N VAL A 49 -8.55 -8.30 -12.94
CA VAL A 49 -8.99 -8.02 -11.57
C VAL A 49 -8.59 -9.15 -10.64
N GLY A 50 -8.73 -10.40 -11.09
CA GLY A 50 -8.26 -11.57 -10.36
C GLY A 50 -6.75 -11.52 -10.12
N SER A 51 -5.95 -11.11 -11.11
CA SER A 51 -4.49 -11.12 -10.96
C SER A 51 -4.01 -10.05 -9.99
N GLU A 52 -4.66 -8.88 -9.99
CA GLU A 52 -4.44 -7.84 -8.98
C GLU A 52 -4.89 -8.33 -7.58
N ALA A 53 -6.07 -8.96 -7.48
CA ALA A 53 -6.63 -9.43 -6.22
C ALA A 53 -5.83 -10.59 -5.59
N TYR A 54 -5.42 -11.56 -6.40
CA TYR A 54 -4.66 -12.73 -5.97
C TYR A 54 -3.14 -12.48 -5.98
N ARG A 55 -2.70 -11.33 -6.52
CA ARG A 55 -1.30 -10.85 -6.57
C ARG A 55 -0.38 -11.75 -7.39
N ARG A 56 -0.95 -12.41 -8.40
CA ARG A 56 -0.28 -13.31 -9.34
C ARG A 56 -1.20 -13.53 -10.53
N ASP A 57 -0.63 -13.99 -11.64
CA ASP A 57 -1.45 -14.41 -12.76
C ASP A 57 -2.39 -15.56 -12.38
N LEU A 58 -3.62 -15.48 -12.89
CA LEU A 58 -4.59 -16.55 -12.79
C LEU A 58 -4.31 -17.61 -13.84
N SER A 59 -4.38 -18.86 -13.42
CA SER A 59 -4.44 -19.98 -14.35
C SER A 59 -5.75 -19.97 -15.15
N LYS A 60 -5.75 -20.67 -16.28
CA LYS A 60 -6.96 -20.83 -17.09
C LYS A 60 -8.11 -21.44 -16.29
N ASP A 61 -7.82 -22.45 -15.47
CA ASP A 61 -8.81 -23.15 -14.65
C ASP A 61 -9.41 -22.22 -13.58
N GLU A 62 -8.61 -21.31 -13.02
CA GLU A 62 -9.12 -20.30 -12.09
C GLU A 62 -10.05 -19.31 -12.78
N ILE A 63 -9.71 -18.85 -13.99
CA ILE A 63 -10.61 -18.00 -14.79
C ILE A 63 -11.90 -18.77 -15.11
N ASP A 64 -11.78 -20.02 -15.57
CA ASP A 64 -12.92 -20.87 -15.88
C ASP A 64 -13.81 -21.13 -14.65
N SER A 65 -13.24 -21.22 -13.46
CA SER A 65 -14.01 -21.35 -12.21
C SER A 65 -14.78 -20.08 -11.81
N LEU A 66 -14.35 -18.91 -12.29
CA LEU A 66 -14.99 -17.61 -12.03
C LEU A 66 -16.07 -17.27 -13.06
N MET A 67 -16.01 -17.84 -14.26
CA MET A 67 -16.98 -17.57 -15.33
C MET A 67 -18.43 -17.92 -14.99
N PRO A 68 -18.76 -19.00 -14.25
CA PRO A 68 -20.13 -19.28 -13.84
C PRO A 68 -20.78 -18.16 -13.01
N PHE A 69 -19.99 -17.46 -12.19
CA PHE A 69 -20.48 -16.29 -11.43
C PHE A 69 -20.81 -15.12 -12.36
N TYR A 70 -20.00 -14.92 -13.40
CA TYR A 70 -20.29 -13.95 -14.44
C TYR A 70 -21.57 -14.31 -15.20
N GLU A 71 -21.73 -15.56 -15.60
CA GLU A 71 -22.90 -16.03 -16.35
C GLU A 71 -24.19 -15.85 -15.55
N ASP A 72 -24.21 -16.23 -14.27
CA ASP A 72 -25.36 -16.05 -13.38
C ASP A 72 -25.74 -14.56 -13.20
N GLY A 73 -24.75 -13.68 -13.01
CA GLY A 73 -25.00 -12.24 -12.92
C GLY A 73 -25.47 -11.65 -14.26
N MET A 74 -24.93 -12.14 -15.37
CA MET A 74 -25.28 -11.68 -16.72
C MET A 74 -26.72 -12.03 -17.09
N GLU A 75 -27.20 -13.24 -16.75
CA GLU A 75 -28.60 -13.62 -16.95
C GLU A 75 -29.58 -12.73 -16.17
N LYS A 76 -29.19 -12.25 -14.99
CA LYS A 76 -30.04 -11.43 -14.10
C LYS A 76 -30.04 -9.94 -14.44
N GLY A 77 -28.95 -9.41 -14.98
CA GLY A 77 -28.77 -7.96 -15.12
C GLY A 77 -27.82 -7.51 -16.22
N GLY A 78 -27.49 -8.38 -17.18
CA GLY A 78 -26.60 -8.09 -18.30
C GLY A 78 -25.12 -8.06 -17.91
N PHE A 79 -24.27 -7.69 -18.89
CA PHE A 79 -22.81 -7.76 -18.79
C PHE A 79 -22.23 -7.20 -17.47
N GLU A 80 -22.63 -5.99 -17.06
CA GLU A 80 -22.08 -5.38 -15.84
C GLU A 80 -22.51 -6.09 -14.55
N ALA A 81 -23.73 -6.62 -14.50
CA ALA A 81 -24.16 -7.44 -13.37
C ALA A 81 -23.34 -8.73 -13.31
N GLY A 82 -23.03 -9.34 -14.46
CA GLY A 82 -22.10 -10.46 -14.55
C GLY A 82 -20.71 -10.13 -14.00
N ILE A 83 -20.10 -9.04 -14.47
CA ILE A 83 -18.77 -8.60 -13.98
C ILE A 83 -18.82 -8.34 -12.48
N ARG A 84 -19.87 -7.68 -11.98
CA ARG A 84 -20.06 -7.44 -10.56
C ARG A 84 -20.07 -8.75 -9.77
N THR A 85 -20.86 -9.73 -10.18
CA THR A 85 -20.98 -11.02 -9.47
C THR A 85 -19.66 -11.80 -9.51
N ALA A 86 -18.91 -11.75 -10.62
CA ALA A 86 -17.58 -12.34 -10.69
C ALA A 86 -16.57 -11.63 -9.77
N VAL A 87 -16.61 -10.30 -9.67
CA VAL A 87 -15.77 -9.54 -8.73
C VAL A 87 -16.14 -9.85 -7.28
N GLU A 88 -17.43 -9.98 -6.95
CA GLU A 88 -17.88 -10.43 -5.63
C GLU A 88 -17.30 -11.81 -5.29
N ALA A 89 -17.28 -12.75 -6.25
CA ALA A 89 -16.67 -14.06 -6.07
C ALA A 89 -15.15 -13.99 -5.85
N ILE A 90 -14.43 -13.14 -6.59
CA ILE A 90 -12.99 -12.89 -6.39
C ILE A 90 -12.73 -12.37 -4.97
N LEU A 91 -13.53 -11.39 -4.51
CA LEU A 91 -13.35 -10.76 -3.19
C LEU A 91 -13.79 -11.68 -2.03
N ALA A 92 -14.64 -12.67 -2.28
CA ALA A 92 -15.02 -13.69 -1.31
C ALA A 92 -14.03 -14.88 -1.28
N SER A 93 -13.11 -14.98 -2.23
CA SER A 93 -12.19 -16.11 -2.37
C SER A 93 -11.13 -16.14 -1.26
N PRO A 94 -10.77 -17.33 -0.73
CA PRO A 94 -9.61 -17.48 0.15
C PRO A 94 -8.31 -16.94 -0.44
N ASN A 95 -8.14 -17.01 -1.76
CA ASN A 95 -6.97 -16.47 -2.46
C ASN A 95 -6.86 -14.94 -2.36
N PHE A 96 -7.98 -14.23 -2.12
CA PHE A 96 -8.00 -12.80 -1.85
C PHE A 96 -7.90 -12.52 -0.34
N VAL A 97 -8.79 -13.13 0.46
CA VAL A 97 -8.94 -12.88 1.91
C VAL A 97 -7.66 -13.21 2.68
N PHE A 98 -6.97 -14.28 2.27
CA PHE A 98 -5.69 -14.67 2.85
C PHE A 98 -4.56 -14.39 1.86
N ARG A 99 -3.38 -14.12 2.41
CA ARG A 99 -2.11 -14.08 1.67
C ARG A 99 -1.35 -15.37 1.98
N LEU A 100 -1.70 -16.44 1.28
CA LEU A 100 -1.05 -17.73 1.44
C LEU A 100 0.12 -17.83 0.45
N GLU A 101 1.29 -18.19 0.98
CA GLU A 101 2.45 -18.57 0.19
C GLU A 101 2.24 -19.99 -0.35
N ARG A 102 2.54 -20.23 -1.63
CA ARG A 102 2.40 -21.54 -2.24
C ARG A 102 3.61 -22.40 -1.89
N GLN A 103 3.33 -23.49 -1.19
CA GLN A 103 4.31 -24.53 -0.92
C GLN A 103 4.51 -25.38 -2.18
N PRO A 104 5.76 -25.65 -2.61
CA PRO A 104 6.04 -26.62 -3.65
C PRO A 104 5.59 -28.04 -3.24
N ASP A 105 5.07 -28.81 -4.19
CA ASP A 105 4.47 -30.14 -3.94
C ASP A 105 5.44 -31.16 -3.28
N ASN A 106 6.74 -30.93 -3.41
CA ASN A 106 7.80 -31.83 -2.96
C ASN A 106 8.41 -31.50 -1.59
N VAL A 107 7.80 -30.59 -0.82
CA VAL A 107 8.33 -30.14 0.48
C VAL A 107 7.65 -30.90 1.63
N MET A 108 8.42 -31.49 2.53
CA MET A 108 7.88 -32.18 3.70
C MET A 108 7.47 -31.21 4.83
N PRO A 109 6.54 -31.59 5.72
CA PRO A 109 6.19 -30.77 6.89
C PRO A 109 7.43 -30.43 7.73
N GLY A 110 7.63 -29.14 7.99
CA GLY A 110 8.78 -28.62 8.76
C GLY A 110 10.03 -28.32 7.93
N GLU A 111 10.03 -28.62 6.64
CA GLU A 111 11.13 -28.29 5.73
C GLU A 111 11.05 -26.83 5.25
N THR A 112 12.20 -26.16 5.21
CA THR A 112 12.30 -24.81 4.65
C THR A 112 12.35 -24.85 3.14
N TYR A 113 11.55 -24.04 2.48
CA TYR A 113 11.55 -23.92 1.03
C TYR A 113 11.71 -22.46 0.59
N ARG A 114 12.14 -22.28 -0.66
CA ARG A 114 12.18 -20.95 -1.28
C ARG A 114 10.81 -20.57 -1.80
N LEU A 115 10.40 -19.35 -1.52
CA LEU A 115 9.18 -18.77 -2.09
C LEU A 115 9.35 -18.59 -3.59
N GLY A 116 8.26 -18.82 -4.33
CA GLY A 116 8.17 -18.40 -5.72
C GLY A 116 8.13 -16.87 -5.81
N ASP A 117 8.66 -16.33 -6.91
CA ASP A 117 8.79 -14.89 -7.12
C ASP A 117 7.48 -14.09 -6.93
N PRO A 118 6.29 -14.55 -7.40
CA PRO A 118 5.04 -13.83 -7.13
C PRO A 118 4.69 -13.73 -5.64
N ASP A 119 4.98 -14.78 -4.88
CA ASP A 119 4.70 -14.80 -3.44
C ASP A 119 5.73 -13.94 -2.69
N LEU A 120 6.98 -13.94 -3.15
CA LEU A 120 8.05 -13.05 -2.67
C LEU A 120 7.71 -11.57 -2.92
N ALA A 121 7.23 -11.23 -4.12
CA ALA A 121 6.77 -9.88 -4.47
C ALA A 121 5.64 -9.41 -3.55
N SER A 122 4.62 -10.25 -3.37
CA SER A 122 3.50 -9.99 -2.45
C SER A 122 3.99 -9.79 -1.02
N ARG A 123 4.90 -10.63 -0.53
CA ARG A 123 5.47 -10.49 0.81
C ARG A 123 6.23 -9.18 0.97
N LEU A 124 7.06 -8.81 -0.01
CA LEU A 124 7.82 -7.56 0.00
C LEU A 124 6.89 -6.33 0.00
N SER A 125 5.87 -6.30 -0.85
CA SER A 125 4.94 -5.17 -0.96
C SER A 125 4.11 -4.95 0.31
N PHE A 126 3.61 -6.03 0.92
CA PHE A 126 2.84 -5.90 2.16
C PHE A 126 3.72 -5.62 3.38
N PHE A 127 4.99 -6.00 3.32
CA PHE A 127 5.96 -5.62 4.33
C PHE A 127 6.25 -4.12 4.25
N LEU A 128 6.68 -3.61 3.10
CA LEU A 128 7.12 -2.21 2.95
C LEU A 128 5.97 -1.21 2.80
N TRP A 129 4.96 -1.52 1.99
CA TRP A 129 3.89 -0.58 1.66
C TRP A 129 2.55 -0.91 2.31
N GLY A 130 2.34 -2.16 2.76
CA GLY A 130 1.05 -2.60 3.30
C GLY A 130 -0.06 -2.72 2.24
N THR A 131 0.29 -2.71 0.95
CA THR A 131 -0.61 -2.79 -0.21
C THR A 131 -0.10 -3.85 -1.20
N PRO A 132 -0.94 -4.33 -2.14
CA PRO A 132 -0.49 -5.16 -3.27
C PRO A 132 0.74 -4.60 -4.00
N PRO A 133 1.55 -5.48 -4.64
CA PRO A 133 2.69 -5.06 -5.45
C PRO A 133 2.20 -4.20 -6.61
N ASP A 134 3.07 -3.30 -7.09
CA ASP A 134 2.81 -2.55 -8.32
C ASP A 134 3.17 -3.37 -9.58
N ASP A 135 2.77 -2.86 -10.73
CA ASP A 135 2.90 -3.54 -12.02
C ASP A 135 4.36 -3.93 -12.33
N GLU A 136 5.35 -3.08 -11.98
CA GLU A 136 6.78 -3.38 -12.18
C GLU A 136 7.19 -4.61 -11.37
N LEU A 137 6.90 -4.62 -10.06
CA LEU A 137 7.27 -5.73 -9.19
C LEU A 137 6.51 -7.02 -9.58
N GLN A 138 5.23 -6.89 -9.96
CA GLN A 138 4.45 -8.02 -10.42
C GLN A 138 4.98 -8.61 -11.73
N SER A 139 5.36 -7.78 -12.70
CA SER A 139 5.94 -8.23 -13.98
C SER A 139 7.26 -8.96 -13.79
N ILE A 140 8.18 -8.37 -13.02
CA ILE A 140 9.49 -8.98 -12.74
C ILE A 140 9.32 -10.33 -12.03
N ALA A 141 8.35 -10.41 -11.12
CA ALA A 141 8.05 -11.62 -10.41
C ALA A 141 7.39 -12.70 -11.29
N ALA A 142 6.49 -12.30 -12.19
CA ALA A 142 5.88 -13.20 -13.17
C ALA A 142 6.92 -13.79 -14.15
N GLU A 143 7.95 -13.00 -14.50
CA GLU A 143 9.09 -13.44 -15.31
C GLU A 143 10.09 -14.33 -14.56
N GLY A 144 9.93 -14.53 -13.24
CA GLY A 144 10.86 -15.32 -12.41
C GLY A 144 12.23 -14.67 -12.25
N ARG A 145 12.29 -13.33 -12.35
CA ARG A 145 13.53 -12.54 -12.28
C ARG A 145 13.74 -11.85 -10.94
N LEU A 146 12.75 -11.82 -10.06
CA LEU A 146 12.85 -11.13 -8.77
C LEU A 146 13.89 -11.79 -7.86
N SER A 147 13.99 -13.11 -7.90
CA SER A 147 15.00 -13.86 -7.15
C SER A 147 16.40 -13.85 -7.79
N ALA A 148 16.58 -13.16 -8.92
CA ALA A 148 17.90 -13.03 -9.54
C ALA A 148 18.85 -12.20 -8.63
N PRO A 149 20.17 -12.47 -8.65
CA PRO A 149 21.12 -11.73 -7.83
C PRO A 149 21.01 -10.22 -8.04
N GLY A 150 20.76 -9.48 -6.97
CA GLY A 150 20.66 -8.01 -6.97
C GLY A 150 19.30 -7.43 -7.35
N GLU A 151 18.39 -8.18 -8.00
CA GLU A 151 17.08 -7.65 -8.40
C GLU A 151 16.15 -7.41 -7.21
N LEU A 152 16.13 -8.32 -6.24
CA LEU A 152 15.34 -8.14 -5.01
C LEU A 152 15.78 -6.89 -4.23
N GLU A 153 17.10 -6.68 -4.11
CA GLU A 153 17.66 -5.51 -3.43
C GLU A 153 17.33 -4.22 -4.19
N ARG A 154 17.49 -4.22 -5.52
CA ARG A 154 17.11 -3.08 -6.37
C ARG A 154 15.63 -2.72 -6.20
N GLN A 155 14.74 -3.72 -6.21
CA GLN A 155 13.31 -3.49 -6.00
C GLN A 155 13.00 -3.01 -4.59
N ALA A 156 13.61 -3.59 -3.56
CA ALA A 156 13.43 -3.12 -2.20
C ALA A 156 13.86 -1.65 -2.02
N GLN A 157 15.00 -1.26 -2.59
CA GLN A 157 15.48 0.12 -2.54
C GLN A 157 14.52 1.09 -3.26
N ARG A 158 14.08 0.75 -4.48
CA ARG A 158 13.07 1.51 -5.22
C ARG A 158 11.80 1.70 -4.39
N MET A 159 11.36 0.63 -3.71
CA MET A 159 10.14 0.67 -2.91
C MET A 159 10.29 1.51 -1.63
N LEU A 160 11.47 1.52 -1.02
CA LEU A 160 11.77 2.37 0.14
C LEU A 160 11.81 3.87 -0.22
N GLU A 161 12.13 4.21 -1.47
CA GLU A 161 12.12 5.59 -1.98
C GLU A 161 10.72 6.08 -2.36
N ASP A 162 9.73 5.17 -2.47
CA ASP A 162 8.34 5.51 -2.77
C ASP A 162 7.62 6.05 -1.52
N PRO A 163 6.80 7.12 -1.62
CA PRO A 163 6.03 7.65 -0.48
C PRO A 163 5.18 6.62 0.27
N ARG A 164 4.76 5.53 -0.39
CA ARG A 164 4.03 4.42 0.25
C ARG A 164 4.84 3.74 1.36
N ALA A 165 6.17 3.86 1.37
CA ALA A 165 7.02 3.32 2.43
C ALA A 165 6.82 3.98 3.81
N GLU A 166 6.23 5.20 3.90
CA GLU A 166 5.83 5.80 5.18
C GLU A 166 4.89 4.86 5.97
N ALA A 167 4.14 4.00 5.26
CA ALA A 167 3.27 3.01 5.88
C ALA A 167 4.02 2.01 6.77
N LEU A 168 5.30 1.73 6.52
CA LEU A 168 6.10 0.82 7.34
C LEU A 168 6.22 1.34 8.77
N GLY A 169 6.82 2.52 8.94
CA GLY A 169 7.04 3.14 10.24
C GLY A 169 5.75 3.44 10.99
N VAL A 170 4.73 3.98 10.30
CA VAL A 170 3.42 4.28 10.90
C VAL A 170 2.74 3.01 11.41
N ARG A 171 2.72 1.94 10.61
CA ARG A 171 2.08 0.67 11.02
C ARG A 171 2.88 -0.02 12.11
N PHE A 172 4.20 0.00 12.03
CA PHE A 172 5.07 -0.55 13.07
C PHE A 172 4.83 0.15 14.40
N ALA A 173 4.92 1.48 14.44
CA ALA A 173 4.67 2.28 15.63
C ALA A 173 3.25 2.07 16.18
N GLY A 174 2.25 2.09 15.30
CA GLY A 174 0.85 1.86 15.65
C GLY A 174 0.64 0.52 16.35
N GLN A 175 1.18 -0.56 15.80
CA GLN A 175 1.05 -1.90 16.39
C GLN A 175 1.88 -2.07 17.67
N TRP A 176 3.13 -1.61 17.67
CA TRP A 176 4.05 -1.75 18.79
C TRP A 176 3.57 -1.00 20.03
N PHE A 177 3.17 0.26 19.88
CA PHE A 177 2.66 1.09 20.98
C PHE A 177 1.15 0.99 21.17
N ARG A 178 0.46 0.20 20.34
CA ARG A 178 -1.00 0.06 20.34
C ARG A 178 -1.72 1.41 20.25
N LEU A 179 -1.28 2.29 19.34
CA LEU A 179 -1.82 3.65 19.22
C LEU A 179 -3.32 3.67 18.90
N GLN A 180 -3.87 2.61 18.32
CA GLN A 180 -5.32 2.43 18.14
C GLN A 180 -6.10 2.42 19.47
N ASP A 181 -5.45 2.10 20.59
CA ASP A 181 -6.06 2.05 21.90
C ASP A 181 -5.99 3.39 22.64
N LEU A 182 -5.31 4.41 22.10
CA LEU A 182 -5.18 5.72 22.73
C LEU A 182 -6.56 6.35 23.02
N TYR A 183 -7.52 6.22 22.09
CA TYR A 183 -8.90 6.70 22.28
C TYR A 183 -9.69 5.96 23.36
N LYS A 184 -9.21 4.78 23.80
CA LYS A 184 -9.80 4.06 24.94
C LYS A 184 -9.36 4.66 26.28
N VAL A 185 -8.30 5.45 26.28
CA VAL A 185 -7.82 6.17 27.46
C VAL A 185 -8.51 7.53 27.47
N ARG A 186 -9.47 7.70 28.38
CA ARG A 186 -10.18 8.97 28.59
C ARG A 186 -9.85 9.52 29.99
N PRO A 187 -8.92 10.47 30.08
CA PRO A 187 -8.58 11.13 31.34
C PRO A 187 -9.82 11.78 31.96
N ASP A 188 -9.88 11.81 33.30
CA ASP A 188 -10.97 12.48 34.02
C ASP A 188 -10.93 13.99 33.69
N PRO A 189 -12.01 14.56 33.14
CA PRO A 189 -12.06 15.97 32.75
C PRO A 189 -11.81 16.95 33.91
N ASN A 190 -12.07 16.55 35.16
CA ASN A 190 -11.81 17.40 36.32
C ASN A 190 -10.32 17.56 36.61
N PHE A 191 -9.52 16.54 36.31
CA PHE A 191 -8.07 16.54 36.52
C PHE A 191 -7.29 16.96 35.26
N TYR A 192 -7.85 16.71 34.08
CA TYR A 192 -7.23 16.99 32.78
C TYR A 192 -8.18 17.78 31.84
N PRO A 193 -8.56 19.01 32.21
CA PRO A 193 -9.58 19.79 31.49
C PRO A 193 -9.17 20.21 30.08
N ASN A 194 -7.86 20.17 29.77
CA ASN A 194 -7.32 20.50 28.46
C ASN A 194 -7.16 19.28 27.54
N PHE A 195 -7.50 18.08 28.01
CA PHE A 195 -7.48 16.89 27.16
C PHE A 195 -8.74 16.88 26.29
N ASP A 196 -8.55 16.93 24.98
CA ASP A 196 -9.59 16.78 23.98
C ASP A 196 -9.16 15.78 22.89
N GLU A 197 -10.09 15.46 21.98
CA GLU A 197 -9.82 14.50 20.89
C GLU A 197 -8.76 15.04 19.91
N ASN A 198 -8.61 16.37 19.77
CA ASN A 198 -7.56 16.95 18.93
C ASN A 198 -6.16 16.72 19.52
N LEU A 199 -6.00 16.83 20.84
CA LEU A 199 -4.77 16.52 21.54
C LEU A 199 -4.44 15.03 21.42
N ALA A 200 -5.45 14.15 21.54
CA ALA A 200 -5.27 12.71 21.35
C ALA A 200 -4.77 12.39 19.92
N ASP A 201 -5.39 13.00 18.90
CA ASP A 201 -4.96 12.88 17.50
C ASP A 201 -3.53 13.39 17.29
N ALA A 202 -3.18 14.54 17.90
CA ALA A 202 -1.85 15.13 17.81
C ALA A 202 -0.78 14.24 18.46
N MET A 203 -1.03 13.71 19.66
CA MET A 203 -0.11 12.78 20.34
C MET A 203 0.14 11.52 19.52
N ARG A 204 -0.91 10.99 18.89
CA ARG A 204 -0.79 9.85 17.97
C ARG A 204 0.06 10.22 16.75
N ARG A 205 -0.26 11.33 16.07
CA ARG A 205 0.45 11.75 14.86
C ARG A 205 1.92 12.09 15.15
N GLU A 206 2.23 12.72 16.28
CA GLU A 206 3.60 12.97 16.71
C GLU A 206 4.40 11.67 16.83
N THR A 207 3.81 10.66 17.47
CA THR A 207 4.45 9.34 17.62
C THR A 207 4.68 8.69 16.26
N GLU A 208 3.66 8.70 15.38
CA GLU A 208 3.77 8.16 14.01
C GLU A 208 4.86 8.88 13.19
N LEU A 209 4.93 10.22 13.28
CA LEU A 209 5.94 11.03 12.59
C LEU A 209 7.36 10.78 13.11
N PHE A 210 7.52 10.56 14.42
CA PHE A 210 8.81 10.20 14.99
C PHE A 210 9.36 8.92 14.35
N PHE A 211 8.54 7.87 14.19
CA PHE A 211 8.97 6.64 13.51
C PHE A 211 9.14 6.83 11.99
N GLY A 212 8.28 7.64 11.35
CA GLY A 212 8.42 7.98 9.94
C GLY A 212 9.68 8.79 9.62
N THR A 213 10.25 9.52 10.59
CA THR A 213 11.51 10.29 10.43
C THR A 213 12.76 9.50 10.83
N VAL A 214 12.61 8.43 11.63
CA VAL A 214 13.70 7.50 11.94
C VAL A 214 13.96 6.53 10.78
N GLU A 215 13.00 6.37 9.85
CA GLU A 215 13.10 5.47 8.68
C GLU A 215 13.63 6.06 7.35
N PRO A 216 14.12 7.31 7.27
CA PRO A 216 15.07 7.67 6.22
C PRO A 216 16.25 8.47 6.76
N VAL A 217 17.16 7.83 7.51
CA VAL A 217 18.52 8.36 7.76
C VAL A 217 19.58 7.49 7.09
N GLY A 218 19.23 6.85 5.97
CA GLY A 218 20.15 5.95 5.30
C GLY A 218 19.83 5.71 3.84
N PHE A 219 19.61 6.76 3.04
CA PHE A 219 19.90 6.77 1.59
C PHE A 219 19.63 8.19 1.03
N HIS A 220 20.44 9.17 1.44
CA HIS A 220 20.52 10.45 0.73
C HIS A 220 22.00 10.72 0.42
N PRO A 221 22.43 10.68 -0.85
CA PRO A 221 23.83 10.91 -1.21
C PRO A 221 24.30 12.36 -0.96
N ASP A 222 23.39 13.30 -0.68
CA ASP A 222 23.71 14.72 -0.61
C ASP A 222 23.96 15.27 0.80
N THR A 223 23.75 14.50 1.86
CA THR A 223 24.02 14.95 3.25
C THR A 223 25.43 14.65 3.75
N ALA A 224 26.29 13.98 2.98
CA ALA A 224 27.68 13.71 3.37
C ALA A 224 28.67 14.84 3.03
N ALA A 225 28.26 15.88 2.27
CA ALA A 225 29.19 16.87 1.72
C ALA A 225 29.19 18.23 2.43
N SER A 226 28.21 18.58 3.28
CA SER A 226 28.18 19.91 3.92
C SER A 226 28.99 20.02 5.21
N ASP A 227 29.34 18.90 5.86
CA ASP A 227 29.82 18.93 7.24
C ASP A 227 31.35 18.77 7.39
N LEU A 228 32.10 18.76 6.28
CA LEU A 228 33.58 18.67 6.31
C LEU A 228 34.32 19.96 5.97
N HIS A 229 33.63 21.10 5.82
CA HIS A 229 34.28 22.39 5.58
C HIS A 229 33.76 23.52 6.49
N GLN A 230 33.96 23.38 7.79
CA GLN A 230 34.13 24.55 8.66
C GLN A 230 35.58 24.63 9.16
N PRO A 231 36.38 25.59 8.68
CA PRO A 231 37.71 25.80 9.24
C PRO A 231 37.60 26.36 10.66
N LEU A 232 38.26 25.68 11.60
CA LEU A 232 38.50 26.14 12.97
C LEU A 232 39.05 27.58 12.93
N ARG A 233 38.28 28.54 13.45
CA ARG A 233 38.77 29.91 13.70
C ARG A 233 39.87 29.86 14.77
N SER A 234 41.13 29.84 14.35
CA SER A 234 42.27 30.12 15.20
C SER A 234 42.31 31.64 15.50
N GLY A 235 41.91 32.01 16.71
CA GLY A 235 42.17 33.35 17.26
C GLY A 235 43.66 33.51 17.56
N ALA A 236 44.41 34.12 16.65
CA ALA A 236 45.75 34.64 16.90
C ALA A 236 45.99 35.86 16.01
N ALA A 237 45.50 37.02 16.43
CA ALA A 237 45.89 38.30 15.85
C ALA A 237 47.12 38.81 16.61
N ARG A 238 48.29 38.77 15.95
CA ARG A 238 49.50 39.47 16.36
C ARG A 238 50.05 40.25 15.18
N LEU A 239 49.82 41.55 15.14
CA LEU A 239 50.50 42.59 14.36
C LEU A 239 50.20 43.90 15.11
N GLY A 240 51.10 44.80 15.48
CA GLY A 240 52.47 45.05 15.08
C GLY A 240 52.67 46.57 15.07
N HIS A 241 53.52 47.08 15.97
CA HIS A 241 54.22 48.37 15.94
C HIS A 241 53.46 49.71 15.79
N ARG A 242 53.62 50.61 16.78
CA ARG A 242 54.34 51.90 16.64
C ARG A 242 54.51 52.66 17.97
N GLN A 243 55.76 53.11 18.19
CA GLN A 243 56.18 54.35 18.91
C GLN A 243 56.02 54.43 20.44
N ARG A 244 56.87 55.08 21.25
CA ARG A 244 58.21 55.73 21.19
C ARG A 244 58.47 56.27 22.63
N TRP A 245 59.74 56.43 23.02
CA TRP A 245 60.28 57.21 24.16
C TRP A 245 60.37 56.56 25.56
N GLY A 246 61.57 56.72 26.16
CA GLY A 246 61.90 56.41 27.54
C GLY A 246 63.30 55.83 27.65
#